data_AF-A0A1I1TXT4-F1
#
_entry.id   AF-A0A1I1TXT4-F1
#
_cell.length_a   1.000
_cell.length_b   1.000
_cell.length_c   1.000
_cell.angle_alpha   90.00
_cell.angle_beta   90.00
_cell.angle_gamma   90.00
#
_symmetry.space_group_name_H-M   'P 1'
#
loop_
_entity.id
_entity.type
_entity.pdbx_description
1 polymer ?
#
loop_
_entity_poly.entity_id
_entity_poly.type
_entity_poly.pdbx_seq_one_letter_code
_entity_poly.pdbx_strand_id
1 'polypeptide(L)'
;MGTIIDVIAFVVTLLALLAALGHAGYLTLLSTAARKRPGGQPAAKFARKRAPVAGTALGLGLLAVLLSTGGVVPDVFAILLGGGVGLGSTHALRSTQQDFRGGRY
;
A
#
# COMPACT_ATOMS: atom_id res chain seq x y z
N MET A 1 -10.85 -20.55 -20.52
CA MET A 1 -10.24 -19.69 -19.48
C MET A 1 -9.04 -19.02 -20.12
N GLY A 2 -9.16 -17.73 -20.42
CA GLY A 2 -8.25 -17.03 -21.33
C GLY A 2 -6.91 -16.77 -20.66
N THR A 3 -5.90 -17.52 -21.07
CA THR A 3 -4.51 -17.48 -20.55
C THR A 3 -3.92 -16.07 -20.44
N ILE A 4 -4.34 -15.13 -21.28
CA ILE A 4 -3.90 -13.74 -21.26
C ILE A 4 -4.43 -12.98 -20.04
N ILE A 5 -5.69 -13.21 -19.65
CA ILE A 5 -6.31 -12.52 -18.51
C ILE A 5 -5.66 -12.97 -17.21
N ASP A 6 -5.38 -14.27 -17.07
CA ASP A 6 -4.72 -14.83 -15.89
C ASP A 6 -3.29 -14.28 -15.72
N VAL A 7 -2.54 -14.14 -16.82
CA VAL A 7 -1.20 -13.54 -16.81
C VAL A 7 -1.25 -12.06 -16.40
N ILE A 8 -2.23 -11.29 -16.92
CA ILE A 8 -2.40 -9.88 -16.54
C ILE A 8 -2.76 -9.77 -15.05
N ALA A 9 -3.71 -10.59 -14.57
CA ALA A 9 -4.11 -10.60 -13.17
C ALA A 9 -2.92 -10.93 -12.24
N PHE A 10 -2.11 -11.92 -12.61
CA PHE A 10 -0.89 -12.27 -11.87
C PHE A 10 0.12 -11.11 -11.83
N VAL A 11 0.40 -10.46 -12.96
CA VAL A 11 1.34 -9.32 -13.02
C VAL A 11 0.84 -8.14 -12.18
N VAL A 12 -0.44 -7.80 -12.27
CA VAL A 12 -1.05 -6.72 -11.47
C VAL A 12 -0.95 -7.04 -9.97
N THR A 13 -1.24 -8.27 -9.59
CA THR A 13 -1.16 -8.72 -8.19
C THR A 13 0.28 -8.66 -7.68
N LEU A 14 1.26 -9.06 -8.51
CA LEU A 14 2.68 -8.97 -8.19
C LEU A 14 3.13 -7.52 -7.98
N LEU A 15 2.70 -6.61 -8.87
CA LEU A 15 3.00 -5.17 -8.74
C LEU A 15 2.37 -4.56 -7.48
N ALA A 16 1.14 -4.95 -7.14
CA ALA A 16 0.50 -4.51 -5.90
C ALA A 16 1.26 -5.00 -4.65
N LEU A 17 1.73 -6.25 -4.67
CA LEU A 17 2.54 -6.81 -3.58
C LEU A 17 3.88 -6.07 -3.42
N LEU A 18 4.58 -5.81 -4.53
CA LEU A 18 5.82 -5.03 -4.56
C LEU A 18 5.61 -3.62 -4.00
N ALA A 19 4.52 -2.95 -4.38
CA ALA A 19 4.18 -1.62 -3.87
C ALA A 19 3.92 -1.63 -2.34
N ALA A 20 3.19 -2.64 -1.85
CA ALA A 20 2.91 -2.81 -0.42
C ALA A 20 4.20 -3.07 0.37
N LEU A 21 5.09 -3.93 -0.15
CA LEU A 21 6.40 -4.19 0.44
C LEU A 21 7.28 -2.93 0.45
N GLY A 22 7.31 -2.18 -0.64
CA GLY A 22 8.05 -0.92 -0.73
C GLY A 22 7.56 0.11 0.29
N HIS A 23 6.24 0.24 0.47
CA HIS A 23 5.66 1.17 1.43
C HIS A 23 5.99 0.79 2.89
N ALA A 24 5.86 -0.49 3.23
CA ALA A 24 6.23 -0.98 4.55
C ALA A 24 7.74 -0.84 4.82
N GLY A 25 8.58 -1.21 3.85
CA GLY A 25 10.03 -1.05 3.91
C GLY A 25 10.45 0.42 4.05
N TYR A 26 9.78 1.34 3.37
CA TYR A 26 10.05 2.76 3.51
C TYR A 26 9.74 3.27 4.92
N LEU A 27 8.60 2.87 5.50
CA LEU A 27 8.23 3.29 6.87
C LEU A 27 9.18 2.71 7.92
N THR A 28 9.64 1.47 7.76
CA THR A 28 10.62 0.87 8.69
C THR A 28 11.97 1.58 8.59
N LEU A 29 12.46 1.86 7.38
CA LEU A 29 13.68 2.62 7.15
C LEU A 29 13.58 4.05 7.70
N LEU A 30 12.47 4.75 7.44
CA LEU A 30 12.22 6.09 7.95
C LEU A 30 12.20 6.11 9.48
N SER A 31 11.53 5.15 10.11
CA SER A 31 11.50 5.04 11.58
C SER A 31 12.90 4.78 12.17
N THR A 32 13.73 4.00 11.48
CA THR A 32 15.08 3.65 11.90
C THR A 32 16.03 4.84 11.74
N ALA A 33 15.96 5.54 10.61
CA ALA A 33 16.73 6.76 10.36
C ALA A 33 16.34 7.89 11.32
N ALA A 34 15.04 8.06 11.57
CA ALA A 34 14.51 9.08 12.48
C ALA A 34 14.94 8.84 13.94
N ARG A 35 15.06 7.59 14.38
CA ARG A 35 15.56 7.26 15.73
C ARG A 35 17.05 7.56 15.92
N LYS A 36 17.85 7.56 14.85
CA LYS A 36 19.29 7.83 14.91
C LYS A 36 19.63 9.32 14.93
N ARG A 37 18.67 10.22 14.75
CA ARG A 37 18.90 11.67 14.65
C ARG A 37 18.27 12.42 15.84
N PRO A 38 19.02 13.31 16.52
CA PRO A 38 18.45 14.18 17.55
C PRO A 38 17.29 15.01 16.96
N GLY A 39 16.13 15.02 17.63
CA GLY A 39 14.93 15.68 17.13
C GLY A 39 14.07 14.86 16.14
N GLY A 40 14.47 13.65 15.75
CA GLY A 40 13.70 12.80 14.82
C GLY A 40 12.50 12.06 15.45
N GLN A 41 12.24 12.25 16.74
CA GLN A 41 11.14 11.60 17.46
C GLN A 41 9.74 11.80 16.83
N PRO A 42 9.38 13.00 16.33
CA PRO A 42 8.09 13.21 15.65
C PRO A 42 7.95 12.37 14.38
N ALA A 43 9.01 12.28 13.57
CA ALA A 43 9.03 11.46 12.35
C ALA A 43 8.93 9.96 12.68
N ALA A 44 9.59 9.50 13.76
CA ALA A 44 9.47 8.13 14.24
C ALA A 44 8.04 7.82 14.74
N LYS A 45 7.38 8.74 15.47
CA LYS A 45 5.99 8.59 15.91
C LYS A 45 5.02 8.58 14.74
N PHE A 46 5.23 9.43 13.74
CA PHE A 46 4.42 9.47 12.52
C PHE A 46 4.50 8.15 11.73
N ALA A 47 5.72 7.64 11.50
CA ALA A 47 5.91 6.36 10.83
C ALA A 47 5.24 5.21 11.61
N ARG A 48 5.35 5.21 12.94
CA ARG A 48 4.73 4.20 13.80
C ARG A 48 3.21 4.26 13.81
N LYS A 49 2.61 5.45 13.65
CA LYS A 49 1.15 5.63 13.51
C LYS A 49 0.61 5.07 12.19
N ARG A 50 1.43 5.07 11.13
CA ARG A 50 1.07 4.56 9.79
C ARG A 50 1.46 3.11 9.54
N ALA A 51 2.32 2.54 10.38
CA ALA A 51 2.70 1.13 10.34
C ALA A 51 1.50 0.14 10.33
N PRO A 52 0.40 0.37 11.08
CA PRO A 52 -0.78 -0.50 11.01
C PRO A 52 -1.42 -0.51 9.63
N VAL A 53 -1.55 0.66 8.99
CA VAL A 53 -2.15 0.80 7.66
C VAL A 53 -1.29 0.10 6.59
N ALA A 54 0.03 0.26 6.68
CA ALA A 54 0.96 -0.44 5.80
C ALA A 54 0.95 -1.95 6.04
N GLY A 55 0.87 -2.39 7.30
CA GLY A 55 0.74 -3.79 7.68
C GLY A 55 -0.57 -4.42 7.18
N THR A 56 -1.70 -3.71 7.28
CA THR A 56 -2.98 -4.17 6.75
C THR A 56 -2.97 -4.25 5.22
N ALA A 57 -2.36 -3.28 4.54
CA ALA A 57 -2.23 -3.30 3.09
C ALA A 57 -1.37 -4.50 2.61
N LEU A 58 -0.26 -4.77 3.30
CA LEU A 58 0.55 -5.96 3.05
C LEU A 58 -0.21 -7.26 3.32
N GLY A 59 -0.91 -7.34 4.46
CA GLY A 59 -1.68 -8.52 4.83
C GLY A 59 -2.80 -8.83 3.83
N LEU A 60 -3.55 -7.81 3.40
CA LEU A 60 -4.57 -7.96 2.37
C LEU A 60 -3.97 -8.27 0.99
N GLY A 61 -2.81 -7.71 0.65
CA GLY A 61 -2.10 -8.03 -0.59
C GLY A 61 -1.64 -9.50 -0.65
N LEU A 62 -1.08 -10.00 0.45
CA LEU A 62 -0.70 -11.41 0.57
C LEU A 62 -1.92 -12.34 0.55
N LEU A 63 -3.02 -11.93 1.20
CA LEU A 63 -4.29 -12.65 1.16
C LEU A 63 -4.83 -12.70 -0.27
N ALA A 64 -4.80 -11.59 -1.02
CA ALA A 64 -5.24 -11.54 -2.41
C ALA A 64 -4.39 -12.44 -3.32
N VAL A 65 -3.07 -12.48 -3.14
CA VAL A 65 -2.19 -13.43 -3.84
C VAL A 65 -2.61 -14.86 -3.56
N LEU A 66 -2.81 -15.21 -2.28
CA LEU A 66 -3.21 -16.55 -1.85
C LEU A 66 -4.61 -16.94 -2.35
N LEU A 67 -5.51 -15.97 -2.51
CA LEU A 67 -6.84 -16.19 -3.04
C LEU A 67 -6.84 -16.30 -4.58
N SER A 68 -5.97 -15.58 -5.29
CA SER A 68 -5.87 -15.66 -6.76
C SER A 68 -5.41 -17.04 -7.27
N THR A 69 -4.79 -17.86 -6.41
CA THR A 69 -4.47 -19.26 -6.76
C THR A 69 -5.71 -20.17 -6.76
N GLY A 70 -6.90 -19.67 -6.36
CA GLY A 70 -8.15 -20.43 -6.22
C GLY A 70 -9.23 -20.20 -7.30
N GLY A 71 -9.02 -19.36 -8.33
CA GLY A 71 -9.95 -19.18 -9.46
C GLY A 71 -10.63 -17.80 -9.58
N VAL A 72 -11.69 -17.69 -10.40
CA VAL A 72 -12.26 -16.40 -10.92
C VAL A 72 -12.96 -15.52 -9.86
N VAL A 73 -13.58 -16.12 -8.85
CA VAL A 73 -14.31 -15.38 -7.80
C VAL A 73 -13.38 -14.51 -6.93
N PRO A 74 -12.23 -15.02 -6.43
CA PRO A 74 -11.28 -14.20 -5.68
C PRO A 74 -10.64 -13.05 -6.49
N ASP A 75 -10.46 -13.18 -7.80
CA ASP A 75 -9.91 -12.12 -8.66
C ASP A 75 -10.83 -10.89 -8.74
N VAL A 76 -12.15 -11.09 -8.72
CA VAL A 76 -13.12 -9.98 -8.72
C VAL A 76 -13.05 -9.19 -7.41
N PHE A 77 -12.89 -9.88 -6.27
CA PHE A 77 -12.68 -9.23 -4.99
C PHE A 77 -11.33 -8.51 -4.93
N ALA A 78 -10.26 -9.08 -5.50
CA ALA A 78 -8.95 -8.45 -5.57
C ALA A 78 -8.96 -7.17 -6.43
N ILE A 79 -9.70 -7.16 -7.54
CA ILE A 79 -9.89 -5.97 -8.40
C ILE A 79 -10.73 -4.91 -7.69
N LEU A 80 -11.80 -5.30 -6.99
CA LEU A 80 -12.65 -4.36 -6.24
C LEU A 80 -11.91 -3.73 -5.05
N LEU A 81 -11.16 -4.54 -4.28
CA LEU A 81 -10.32 -4.05 -3.18
C LEU A 81 -9.14 -3.23 -3.70
N GLY A 82 -8.44 -3.71 -4.73
CA GLY A 82 -7.30 -3.01 -5.34
C GLY A 82 -7.71 -1.69 -5.99
N GLY A 83 -8.83 -1.67 -6.71
CA GLY A 83 -9.43 -0.48 -7.31
C GLY A 83 -9.89 0.52 -6.24
N GLY A 84 -10.60 0.06 -5.21
CA GLY A 84 -11.06 0.90 -4.11
C GLY A 84 -9.91 1.53 -3.30
N VAL A 85 -8.88 0.73 -3.01
CA VAL A 85 -7.69 1.20 -2.30
C VAL A 85 -6.85 2.14 -3.17
N GLY A 86 -6.72 1.86 -4.47
CA GLY A 86 -6.00 2.73 -5.41
C GLY A 86 -6.63 4.11 -5.56
N LEU A 87 -7.95 4.16 -5.73
CA LEU A 87 -8.69 5.42 -5.82
C LEU A 87 -8.67 6.21 -4.50
N GLY A 88 -8.85 5.53 -3.37
CA GLY A 88 -8.75 6.17 -2.05
C GLY A 88 -7.36 6.75 -1.77
N SER A 89 -6.31 6.03 -2.15
CA SER A 89 -4.92 6.44 -1.95
C SER A 89 -4.53 7.64 -2.81
N THR A 90 -4.98 7.68 -4.07
CA THR A 90 -4.72 8.84 -4.96
C THR A 90 -5.48 10.09 -4.51
N HIS A 91 -6.70 9.92 -4.01
CA HIS A 91 -7.47 11.02 -3.42
C HIS A 91 -6.79 11.58 -2.16
N ALA A 92 -6.37 10.70 -1.25
CA ALA A 92 -5.64 11.10 -0.04
C ALA A 92 -4.32 11.81 -0.36
N LEU A 93 -3.60 11.36 -1.40
CA LEU A 93 -2.37 11.99 -1.85
C LEU A 93 -2.62 13.39 -2.41
N ARG A 94 -3.66 13.57 -3.23
CA ARG A 94 -4.04 14.87 -3.79
C ARG A 94 -4.48 15.84 -2.70
N SER A 95 -5.31 15.39 -1.76
CA SER A 95 -5.72 16.20 -0.59
C SER A 95 -4.50 16.67 0.19
N THR A 96 -3.58 15.75 0.50
CA THR A 96 -2.34 16.09 1.23
C THR A 96 -1.48 17.09 0.45
N GLN A 97 -1.36 16.95 -0.87
CA GLN A 97 -0.62 17.91 -1.70
C GLN A 97 -1.29 19.28 -1.75
N GLN A 98 -2.62 19.34 -1.79
CA GLN A 98 -3.37 20.59 -1.78
C GLN A 98 -3.22 21.31 -0.46
N ASP A 99 -3.33 20.59 0.65
CA ASP A 99 -3.14 21.13 2.01
C ASP A 99 -1.69 21.63 2.21
N PHE A 100 -0.70 20.86 1.73
CA PHE A 100 0.70 21.28 1.81
C PHE A 100 1.00 22.52 0.96
N ARG A 101 0.47 22.59 -0.27
CA ARG A 101 0.62 23.76 -1.16
C ARG A 101 -0.19 24.97 -0.68
N GLY A 102 -1.29 24.73 0.04
CA GLY A 102 -2.15 25.76 0.62
C GLY A 102 -1.69 26.27 1.98
N GLY A 103 -0.58 25.78 2.52
CA GLY A 103 -0.09 26.18 3.85
C GLY A 103 -0.92 25.65 5.02
N ARG A 104 -1.76 24.64 4.79
CA ARG A 104 -2.69 24.04 5.76
C ARG A 104 -2.13 22.70 6.24
N TYR A 105 -1.02 22.71 6.99
CA TYR A 105 -0.36 21.50 7.49
C TYR A 105 -0.17 21.49 9.01
#